data_AF-A0A9D4E844-F1
#
_entry.id   AF-A0A9D4E844-F1
#
_cell.length_a   1.000
_cell.length_b   1.000
_cell.length_c   1.000
_cell.angle_alpha   90.00
_cell.angle_beta   90.00
_cell.angle_gamma   90.00
#
_symmetry.space_group_name_H-M   'P 1'
#
loop_
_entity.id
_entity.type
_entity.pdbx_description
1 polymer ?
#
loop_
_entity_poly.entity_id
_entity_poly.type
_entity_poly.pdbx_seq_one_letter_code
_entity_poly.pdbx_strand_id
1 'polypeptide(L)'
;MICHIARHLSYVFYYLIKQKLKEENAAKQEEYGFCIMDSHREKIGNFRIEPPSLFRGRGEHPKQGMLKRRVQPEDVIINCSK
;
A
#
# COMPACT_ATOMS: atom_id res chain seq x y z
N MET A 1 -11.90 -20.23 33.84
CA MET A 1 -12.37 -20.74 32.53
C MET A 1 -12.89 -19.62 31.60
N ILE A 2 -13.72 -18.68 32.08
CA ILE A 2 -14.27 -17.57 31.27
C ILE A 2 -13.18 -16.66 30.64
N CYS A 3 -12.11 -16.31 31.37
CA CYS A 3 -11.01 -15.50 30.81
C CYS A 3 -10.21 -16.19 29.68
N HIS A 4 -10.14 -17.52 29.67
CA HIS A 4 -9.38 -18.26 28.65
C HIS A 4 -10.16 -18.30 27.32
N ILE A 5 -11.49 -18.46 27.41
CA ILE A 5 -12.39 -18.44 26.25
C ILE A 5 -12.40 -17.05 25.60
N ALA A 6 -12.44 -15.97 26.39
CA ALA A 6 -12.40 -14.60 25.88
C ALA A 6 -11.07 -14.28 25.13
N ARG A 7 -9.93 -14.76 25.63
CA ARG A 7 -8.63 -14.62 24.96
C ARG A 7 -8.59 -15.36 23.62
N HIS A 8 -9.16 -16.57 23.57
CA HIS A 8 -9.20 -17.36 22.36
C HIS A 8 -10.08 -16.72 21.28
N LEU A 9 -11.27 -16.23 21.65
CA LEU A 9 -12.18 -15.53 20.73
C LEU A 9 -11.54 -14.26 20.14
N SER A 10 -10.86 -13.47 20.97
CA SER A 10 -10.13 -12.27 20.52
C SER A 10 -9.03 -12.60 19.51
N TYR A 11 -8.25 -13.66 19.76
CA TYR A 11 -7.18 -14.09 18.86
C TYR A 11 -7.72 -14.63 17.51
N VAL A 12 -8.81 -15.39 17.55
CA VAL A 12 -9.49 -15.88 16.34
C VAL A 12 -10.04 -14.71 15.52
N PHE A 13 -10.67 -13.73 16.18
CA PHE A 13 -11.19 -12.54 15.49
C PHE A 13 -10.07 -11.71 14.85
N TYR A 14 -8.96 -11.51 15.56
CA TYR A 14 -7.77 -10.85 15.01
C TYR A 14 -7.24 -11.57 13.76
N TYR A 15 -7.14 -12.90 13.81
CA TYR A 15 -6.64 -13.69 12.69
C TYR A 15 -7.57 -13.61 11.48
N LEU A 16 -8.89 -13.65 11.69
CA LEU A 16 -9.88 -13.48 10.62
C LEU A 16 -9.77 -12.10 9.95
N ILE A 17 -9.63 -11.02 10.73
CA ILE A 17 -9.42 -9.67 10.17
C ILE A 17 -8.12 -9.62 9.37
N LYS A 18 -7.04 -10.20 9.90
CA LYS A 18 -5.74 -10.24 9.22
C LYS A 18 -5.79 -11.01 7.90
N GLN A 19 -6.53 -12.13 7.84
CA GLN A 19 -6.74 -12.88 6.61
C GLN A 19 -7.52 -12.07 5.58
N LYS A 20 -8.64 -11.46 5.97
CA LYS A 20 -9.42 -10.58 5.09
C LYS A 20 -8.57 -9.44 4.51
N LEU A 21 -7.77 -8.77 5.35
CA LEU A 21 -6.86 -7.72 4.89
C LEU A 21 -5.80 -8.25 3.91
N LYS A 22 -5.33 -9.49 4.10
CA LYS A 22 -4.36 -10.11 3.20
C LYS A 22 -4.99 -10.43 1.85
N GLU A 23 -6.21 -10.98 1.85
CA GLU A 23 -6.99 -11.29 0.65
C GLU A 23 -7.29 -10.02 -0.15
N GLU A 24 -7.77 -8.96 0.50
CA GLU A 24 -8.01 -7.65 -0.14
C GLU A 24 -6.73 -7.05 -0.74
N ASN A 25 -5.59 -7.19 -0.06
CA ASN A 25 -4.30 -6.72 -0.58
C ASN A 25 -3.83 -7.57 -1.77
N ALA A 26 -4.10 -8.87 -1.77
CA ALA A 26 -3.76 -9.76 -2.87
C ALA A 26 -4.61 -9.47 -4.12
N ALA A 27 -5.92 -9.25 -3.95
CA ALA A 27 -6.80 -8.84 -5.05
C ALA A 27 -6.31 -7.54 -5.71
N LYS A 28 -5.97 -6.52 -4.91
CA LYS A 28 -5.40 -5.26 -5.42
C LYS A 28 -4.04 -5.45 -6.12
N GLN A 29 -3.22 -6.38 -5.63
CA GLN A 29 -1.93 -6.68 -6.26
C GLN A 29 -2.10 -7.37 -7.61
N GLU A 30 -3.11 -8.21 -7.76
CA GLU A 30 -3.41 -8.88 -9.02
C GLU A 30 -3.92 -7.90 -10.09
N GLU A 31 -4.79 -6.97 -9.68
CA GLU A 31 -5.38 -5.94 -10.54
C GLU A 31 -4.37 -4.86 -10.95
N TYR A 32 -3.64 -4.27 -10.00
CA TYR A 32 -2.79 -3.09 -10.25
C TYR A 32 -1.29 -3.37 -10.21
N GLY A 33 -0.87 -4.58 -9.81
CA GLY A 33 0.54 -4.90 -9.59
C GLY A 33 1.27 -5.41 -10.83
N PHE A 34 0.60 -5.48 -11.98
CA PHE A 34 1.17 -6.02 -13.21
C PHE A 34 0.89 -5.08 -14.38
N CYS A 35 1.87 -4.94 -15.27
CA CYS A 35 1.71 -4.29 -16.56
C CYS A 35 2.07 -5.27 -17.68
N ILE A 36 1.59 -4.98 -18.88
CA ILE A 36 2.00 -5.70 -20.09
C ILE A 36 3.04 -4.82 -20.79
N MET A 37 4.24 -5.35 -20.98
CA MET A 37 5.30 -4.71 -21.76
C MET A 37 5.78 -5.70 -22.80
N ASP A 38 5.80 -5.32 -24.08
CA ASP A 38 6.26 -6.15 -25.19
C ASP A 38 5.66 -7.57 -25.20
N SER A 39 4.36 -7.69 -24.92
CA SER A 39 3.59 -8.95 -24.80
C SER A 39 3.90 -9.82 -23.57
N HIS A 40 4.78 -9.37 -22.66
CA HIS A 40 5.09 -10.04 -21.41
C HIS A 40 4.40 -9.37 -20.21
N ARG A 41 3.95 -10.18 -19.25
CA ARG A 41 3.37 -9.68 -17.99
C ARG A 41 4.48 -9.43 -16.99
N GLU A 42 4.75 -8.16 -16.75
CA GLU A 42 5.81 -7.72 -15.85
C GLU A 42 5.24 -7.22 -14.52
N LYS A 43 5.97 -7.44 -13.44
CA LYS A 43 5.57 -7.02 -12.10
C LYS A 43 5.98 -5.56 -11.86
N ILE A 44 5.02 -4.73 -11.46
CA ILE A 44 5.26 -3.33 -11.11
C ILE A 44 5.87 -3.26 -9.71
N GLY A 45 6.92 -2.45 -9.54
CA GLY A 45 7.57 -2.22 -8.24
C GLY A 45 6.65 -1.48 -7.25
N ASN A 46 6.34 -0.22 -7.53
CA ASN A 46 5.49 0.62 -6.68
C ASN A 46 4.25 1.08 -7.44
N PHE A 47 3.14 0.34 -7.31
CA PHE A 47 1.84 0.75 -7.85
C PHE A 47 1.04 1.62 -6.87
N ARG A 48 1.47 1.70 -5.60
CA ARG A 48 0.84 2.53 -4.56
C ARG A 48 1.54 3.89 -4.51
N ILE A 49 0.76 4.95 -4.63
CA ILE A 49 1.23 6.33 -4.46
C ILE A 49 1.68 6.56 -3.03
N GLU A 50 2.76 7.33 -2.84
CA GLU A 50 3.22 7.73 -1.51
C GLU A 50 2.11 8.49 -0.75
N PRO A 51 1.76 8.08 0.48
CA PRO A 51 0.82 8.85 1.28
C PRO A 51 1.42 10.21 1.67
N PRO A 52 0.58 11.22 1.94
CA PRO A 52 1.06 12.49 2.49
C PRO A 52 1.81 12.25 3.80
N SER A 53 2.96 12.90 3.95
CA SER A 53 3.87 12.70 5.08
C SER A 53 4.78 13.92 5.27
N LEU A 54 5.54 13.97 6.36
CA LEU A 54 6.60 14.97 6.51
C LEU A 54 7.83 14.54 5.71
N PHE A 55 8.48 15.49 5.05
CA PHE A 55 9.69 15.26 4.30
C PHE A 55 10.83 14.92 5.25
N ARG A 56 11.31 13.68 5.18
CA ARG A 56 12.46 13.19 5.95
C ARG A 56 13.68 13.16 5.05
N GLY A 57 14.35 14.31 4.92
CA GLY A 57 15.63 14.40 4.21
C GLY A 57 16.72 13.60 4.94
N ARG A 58 17.79 13.23 4.22
CA ARG A 58 18.99 12.61 4.81
C ARG A 58 19.98 13.71 5.22
N GLY A 59 20.72 13.51 6.31
CA GLY A 59 21.65 14.51 6.83
C GLY A 59 20.95 15.80 7.28
N GLU A 60 21.64 16.93 7.23
CA GLU A 60 21.07 18.26 7.55
C GLU A 60 20.35 18.86 6.33
N HIS A 61 19.28 18.21 5.87
CA HIS A 61 18.56 18.69 4.71
C HIS A 61 17.68 19.90 5.09
N PRO A 62 17.81 21.07 4.44
CA PRO A 62 17.12 22.31 4.83
C PRO A 62 15.59 22.23 4.74
N LYS A 63 15.07 21.27 3.98
CA LYS A 63 13.63 21.02 3.80
C LYS A 63 13.08 19.93 4.72
N GLN A 64 13.87 19.42 5.66
CA GLN A 64 13.39 18.41 6.60
C GLN A 64 12.23 18.95 7.42
N GLY A 65 11.15 18.18 7.52
CA GLY A 65 9.91 18.60 8.19
C GLY A 65 8.93 19.36 7.30
N MET A 66 9.27 19.67 6.04
CA MET A 66 8.28 20.23 5.10
C MET A 66 7.18 19.20 4.77
N LEU A 67 5.96 19.66 4.54
CA LEU A 67 4.83 18.78 4.22
C LEU A 67 4.93 18.23 2.78
N LYS A 68 5.00 16.91 2.63
CA LYS A 68 4.68 16.23 1.36
C LYS A 68 3.15 16.16 1.23
N ARG A 69 2.61 16.87 0.24
CA ARG A 69 1.16 16.91 -0.05
C ARG A 69 0.69 15.58 -0.62
N ARG A 70 -0.62 15.32 -0.51
CA ARG A 70 -1.26 14.18 -1.18
C ARG A 70 -1.30 14.45 -2.68
N VAL A 71 -0.86 13.48 -3.46
CA VAL A 71 -0.96 13.49 -4.92
C VAL A 71 -2.43 13.27 -5.31
N GLN A 72 -2.97 14.15 -6.15
CA GLN A 72 -4.31 14.01 -6.73
C GLN A 72 -4.22 13.40 -8.14
N PRO A 73 -5.33 12.88 -8.70
CA PRO A 73 -5.32 12.34 -10.06
C PRO A 73 -4.80 13.32 -11.12
N GLU A 74 -5.03 14.62 -10.94
CA GLU A 74 -4.59 15.67 -11.85
C GLU A 74 -3.05 15.84 -11.88
N ASP A 75 -2.37 15.43 -10.81
CA ASP A 75 -0.91 15.46 -10.71
C ASP A 75 -0.25 14.23 -11.37
N VAL A 76 -1.04 13.24 -11.80
CA VAL A 76 -0.54 11.96 -12.34
C VAL A 76 -0.52 11.97 -13.86
N ILE A 77 0.65 11.70 -14.44
CA ILE A 77 0.82 11.53 -15.89
C ILE A 77 0.87 10.03 -16.20
N ILE A 78 -0.08 9.56 -17.02
CA ILE A 78 -0.13 8.17 -17.48
C ILE A 78 0.75 8.04 -18.73
N ASN A 79 1.68 7.08 -18.71
CA ASN A 79 2.51 6.72 -19.85
C ASN A 79 2.08 5.36 -20.40
N CYS A 80 1.40 5.34 -21.53
CA CYS A 80 0.94 4.13 -22.21
C CYS A 80 1.20 4.19 -23.73
N SER A 81 1.19 3.03 -24.39
CA SER A 81 1.17 2.96 -25.86
C SER A 81 -0.11 3.56 -26.41
N LYS A 82 -0.08 4.01 -27.67
CA LYS A 82 -1.27 4.48 -28.38
C LYS A 82 -2.29 3.36 -28.62
#